data_AF-A0A8T1V367-F1
#
_entry.id   AF-A0A8T1V367-F1
#
_cell.length_a   1.000
_cell.length_b   1.000
_cell.length_c   1.000
_cell.angle_alpha   90.00
_cell.angle_beta   90.00
_cell.angle_gamma   90.00
#
_symmetry.space_group_name_H-M   'P 1'
#
loop_
_entity.id
_entity.type
_entity.pdbx_description
1 polymer ?
#
loop_
_entity_poly.entity_id
_entity_poly.type
_entity_poly.pdbx_seq_one_letter_code
_entity_poly.pdbx_strand_id
1 'polypeptide(L)'
;MIWPTNYAKLACATMFTLFWAGKKYAPKCFVDGVQIQEYLQSHYLDSLASLAEALKGLPNVAGYGTMNEPSNGWIGEKKLLSSGGLRNGFAPSPLSAMALGEGIAQDVEVWSAGILEMMRGKPKRVERVDPKGVRAWKDGASCIWKEHGLWEIDAQGKPKLLKPEYFSGVDFGTEFFLPFARRFTKRIQSISPQAMIFTEMPPTEIGDLVFPQISTEDIPLSVNAMHWYDMITLFTTTWRSYFTLDFATGRPAFGNAALRALHQKQLAHVASFGREKMSNAPTLIGETGIPYNMNHAQAFETGDFSAQVEALDNTIYNLESQLLSFTLWNYTPDNSHKFGDLWNLEDLSISSPDTETLVRRLSGVRRRDDSARGLRAFARPHGRRIAGIPSKSQFELKSAEYVLEYTSEKAEASAVTEIYVPYAHYPEGYRVTASDGHFMIDKHEGYDVVKHEHDGHAHKHRVVVHPTKPLRSSHANWPVYLALAAALASPYLEAYTK
;
A
#
# COMPACT_ATOMS: atom_id res chain seq x y z
N MET A 1 11.99 -10.98 -11.76
CA MET A 1 11.85 -10.13 -10.57
C MET A 1 10.76 -10.73 -9.70
N ILE A 2 10.86 -10.71 -8.37
CA ILE A 2 9.71 -11.04 -7.49
C ILE A 2 9.58 -9.88 -6.52
N TRP A 3 8.60 -9.02 -6.75
CA TRP A 3 8.27 -7.94 -5.82
C TRP A 3 7.50 -8.50 -4.61
N PRO A 4 7.72 -8.01 -3.37
CA PRO A 4 8.77 -7.08 -2.94
C PRO A 4 10.06 -7.78 -2.44
N THR A 5 10.21 -9.10 -2.60
CA THR A 5 11.35 -9.87 -2.03
C THR A 5 12.70 -9.58 -2.68
N ASN A 6 12.69 -8.83 -3.78
CA ASN A 6 13.88 -8.31 -4.41
C ASN A 6 14.62 -7.26 -3.57
N TYR A 7 13.97 -6.56 -2.62
CA TYR A 7 14.63 -5.57 -1.76
C TYR A 7 15.82 -6.15 -0.98
N ALA A 8 15.74 -7.41 -0.56
CA ALA A 8 16.80 -8.09 0.19
C ALA A 8 17.94 -8.65 -0.69
N LYS A 9 17.81 -8.60 -2.03
CA LYS A 9 18.81 -9.14 -2.96
C LYS A 9 19.90 -8.11 -3.23
N LEU A 10 21.09 -8.62 -3.61
CA LEU A 10 22.35 -7.87 -3.67
C LEU A 10 22.22 -6.45 -4.21
N ALA A 11 21.69 -6.29 -5.43
CA ALA A 11 21.65 -4.99 -6.10
C ALA A 11 20.79 -3.97 -5.33
N CYS A 12 19.52 -4.32 -5.06
CA CYS A 12 18.60 -3.43 -4.35
C CYS A 12 19.11 -3.12 -2.94
N ALA A 13 19.45 -4.16 -2.16
CA ALA A 13 19.91 -3.99 -0.78
C ALA A 13 21.19 -3.12 -0.72
N THR A 14 22.13 -3.33 -1.65
CA THR A 14 23.34 -2.53 -1.74
C THR A 14 23.02 -1.07 -2.05
N MET A 15 22.20 -0.80 -3.08
CA MET A 15 21.91 0.57 -3.50
C MET A 15 21.13 1.35 -2.44
N PHE A 16 20.17 0.73 -1.75
CA PHE A 16 19.48 1.38 -0.62
C PHE A 16 20.45 1.65 0.54
N THR A 17 21.31 0.69 0.89
CA THR A 17 22.31 0.90 1.95
C THR A 17 23.26 2.05 1.62
N LEU A 18 23.67 2.18 0.35
CA LEU A 18 24.51 3.28 -0.12
C LEU A 18 23.77 4.63 -0.11
N PHE A 19 22.52 4.66 -0.58
CA PHE A 19 21.69 5.86 -0.62
C PHE A 19 21.48 6.45 0.78
N TRP A 20 21.20 5.60 1.77
CA TRP A 20 20.91 6.04 3.14
C TRP A 20 22.15 6.22 4.01
N ALA A 21 23.11 5.30 3.91
CA ALA A 21 24.20 5.16 4.86
C ALA A 21 25.57 4.91 4.22
N GLY A 22 25.74 5.27 2.94
CA GLY A 22 27.00 5.11 2.22
C GLY A 22 28.19 5.78 2.91
N LYS A 23 28.00 6.91 3.62
CA LYS A 23 29.07 7.55 4.39
C LYS A 23 29.55 6.70 5.58
N LYS A 24 28.64 5.96 6.22
CA LYS A 24 28.93 5.12 7.38
C LYS A 24 29.52 3.78 6.97
N TYR A 25 28.90 3.11 5.99
CA TYR A 25 29.21 1.73 5.62
C TYR A 25 30.06 1.59 4.35
N ALA A 26 30.20 2.63 3.54
CA ALA A 26 31.06 2.62 2.36
C ALA A 26 31.90 3.91 2.26
N PRO A 27 32.66 4.30 3.31
CA PRO A 27 33.36 5.59 3.36
C PRO A 27 34.40 5.78 2.25
N LYS A 28 34.89 4.71 1.63
CA LYS A 28 35.86 4.76 0.51
C LYS A 28 35.19 4.80 -0.86
N CYS A 29 33.87 4.74 -0.93
CA CYS A 29 33.14 4.73 -2.19
C CYS A 29 32.82 6.16 -2.63
N PHE A 30 33.38 6.56 -3.77
CA PHE A 30 33.21 7.88 -4.38
C PHE A 30 32.83 7.72 -5.85
N VAL A 31 31.99 8.63 -6.35
CA VAL A 31 31.62 8.76 -7.76
C VAL A 31 31.94 10.20 -8.15
N ASP A 32 32.76 10.38 -9.18
CA ASP A 32 33.22 11.70 -9.64
C ASP A 32 33.80 12.60 -8.53
N GLY A 33 34.52 11.99 -7.58
CA GLY A 33 35.10 12.67 -6.42
C GLY A 33 34.11 13.02 -5.30
N VAL A 34 32.83 12.68 -5.46
CA VAL A 34 31.77 12.90 -4.46
C VAL A 34 31.50 11.61 -3.70
N GLN A 35 31.37 11.71 -2.37
CA GLN A 35 31.04 10.56 -1.53
C GLN A 35 29.69 9.95 -1.97
N ILE A 36 29.63 8.62 -2.13
CA ILE A 36 28.49 7.94 -2.77
C ILE A 36 27.11 8.29 -2.21
N GLN A 37 26.96 8.46 -0.89
CA GLN A 37 25.70 8.84 -0.25
C GLN A 37 25.30 10.26 -0.68
N GLU A 38 26.23 11.20 -0.67
CA GLU A 38 25.96 12.56 -1.11
C GLU A 38 25.68 12.62 -2.60
N TYR A 39 26.42 11.86 -3.42
CA TYR A 39 26.16 11.75 -4.84
C TYR A 39 24.73 11.28 -5.11
N LEU A 40 24.30 10.17 -4.50
CA LEU A 40 22.96 9.62 -4.72
C LEU A 40 21.85 10.54 -4.18
N GLN A 41 22.00 11.05 -2.95
CA GLN A 41 20.97 11.89 -2.34
C GLN A 41 20.85 13.25 -3.04
N SER A 42 21.96 13.92 -3.38
CA SER A 42 21.91 15.22 -4.07
C SER A 42 21.21 15.10 -5.41
N HIS A 43 21.59 14.13 -6.26
CA HIS A 43 20.95 13.93 -7.57
C HIS A 43 19.45 13.60 -7.44
N TYR A 44 19.06 12.78 -6.47
CA TYR A 44 17.64 12.50 -6.20
C TYR A 44 16.89 13.79 -5.81
N LEU A 45 17.44 14.56 -4.86
CA LEU A 45 16.85 15.81 -4.41
C LEU A 45 16.83 16.88 -5.51
N ASP A 46 17.86 16.95 -6.36
CA ASP A 46 17.95 17.86 -7.51
C ASP A 46 16.84 17.56 -8.52
N SER A 47 16.58 16.27 -8.77
CA SER A 47 15.54 15.84 -9.70
C SER A 47 14.14 16.24 -9.23
N LEU A 48 13.85 16.06 -7.93
CA LEU A 48 12.56 16.43 -7.36
C LEU A 48 12.40 17.95 -7.18
N ALA A 49 13.49 18.67 -6.88
CA ALA A 49 13.48 20.12 -6.91
C ALA A 49 13.16 20.66 -8.31
N SER A 50 13.72 20.05 -9.36
CA SER A 50 13.45 20.43 -10.74
C SER A 50 11.98 20.18 -11.11
N LEU A 51 11.41 19.06 -10.67
CA LEU A 51 9.97 18.79 -10.80
C LEU A 51 9.13 19.85 -10.06
N ALA A 52 9.51 20.19 -8.84
CA ALA A 52 8.79 21.17 -8.03
C ALA A 52 8.79 22.58 -8.66
N GLU A 53 9.91 22.99 -9.27
CA GLU A 53 9.95 24.26 -10.04
C GLU A 53 9.03 24.21 -11.26
N ALA A 54 8.99 23.09 -11.99
CA ALA A 54 8.12 22.93 -13.15
C ALA A 54 6.62 22.97 -12.80
N LEU A 55 6.27 22.53 -11.59
CA LEU A 55 4.89 22.49 -11.09
C LEU A 55 4.50 23.73 -10.27
N LYS A 56 5.42 24.68 -10.10
CA LYS A 56 5.25 25.86 -9.24
C LYS A 56 4.06 26.70 -9.70
N GLY A 57 3.23 27.11 -8.73
CA GLY A 57 2.06 27.96 -8.95
C GLY A 57 0.81 27.22 -9.40
N LEU A 58 0.88 25.90 -9.65
CA LEU A 58 -0.32 25.10 -9.92
C LEU A 58 -1.11 24.87 -8.61
N PRO A 59 -2.36 25.34 -8.50
CA PRO A 59 -3.14 25.25 -7.26
C PRO A 59 -3.57 23.82 -6.91
N ASN A 60 -3.45 22.88 -7.86
CA ASN A 60 -3.86 21.48 -7.69
C ASN A 60 -2.73 20.57 -7.17
N VAL A 61 -1.53 21.12 -6.94
CA VAL A 61 -0.41 20.35 -6.39
C VAL A 61 -0.43 20.47 -4.87
N ALA A 62 -0.89 19.41 -4.21
CA ALA A 62 -1.05 19.38 -2.76
C ALA A 62 0.31 19.30 -2.02
N GLY A 63 1.29 18.62 -2.60
CA GLY A 63 2.58 18.38 -1.95
C GLY A 63 3.44 17.34 -2.68
N TYR A 64 4.47 16.86 -1.99
CA TYR A 64 5.47 15.95 -2.55
C TYR A 64 5.82 14.84 -1.55
N GLY A 65 6.01 13.61 -2.05
CA GLY A 65 6.42 12.46 -1.25
C GLY A 65 7.94 12.32 -1.15
N THR A 66 8.45 11.93 0.01
CA THR A 66 9.89 11.79 0.25
C THR A 66 10.53 10.70 -0.62
N MET A 67 9.88 9.54 -0.72
CA MET A 67 10.27 8.37 -1.53
C MET A 67 9.17 7.32 -1.38
N ASN A 68 8.78 6.65 -2.47
CA ASN A 68 7.84 5.52 -2.43
C ASN A 68 8.52 4.25 -1.89
N GLU A 69 7.85 3.55 -0.99
CA GLU A 69 8.24 2.36 -0.24
C GLU A 69 9.76 2.26 0.02
N PRO A 70 10.34 3.23 0.76
CA PRO A 70 11.79 3.25 0.96
C PRO A 70 12.22 1.96 1.67
N SER A 71 13.22 1.28 1.13
CA SER A 71 13.86 0.14 1.81
C SER A 71 15.07 0.61 2.61
N ASN A 72 15.25 0.05 3.81
CA ASN A 72 16.45 0.27 4.64
C ASN A 72 17.67 -0.52 4.12
N GLY A 73 17.55 -1.31 3.05
CA GLY A 73 18.63 -2.17 2.56
C GLY A 73 19.07 -3.16 3.64
N TRP A 74 20.35 -3.16 3.99
CA TRP A 74 20.87 -3.96 5.12
C TRP A 74 21.05 -3.16 6.41
N ILE A 75 20.67 -1.88 6.44
CA ILE A 75 20.82 -1.03 7.63
C ILE A 75 19.94 -1.58 8.76
N GLY A 76 20.57 -1.86 9.90
CA GLY A 76 19.94 -2.49 11.06
C GLY A 76 19.95 -4.03 11.04
N GLU A 77 20.46 -4.67 9.98
CA GLU A 77 20.49 -6.14 9.88
C GLU A 77 21.42 -6.76 10.92
N LYS A 78 20.88 -7.71 11.69
CA LYS A 78 21.57 -8.41 12.80
C LYS A 78 22.13 -9.76 12.35
N LYS A 79 21.64 -10.34 11.25
CA LYS A 79 21.98 -11.70 10.80
C LYS A 79 22.40 -11.70 9.34
N LEU A 80 23.71 -11.59 9.09
CA LEU A 80 24.25 -11.61 7.72
C LEU A 80 24.41 -13.00 7.10
N LEU A 81 24.18 -14.07 7.88
CA LEU A 81 24.27 -15.46 7.44
C LEU A 81 22.91 -16.12 7.22
N SER A 82 21.81 -15.42 7.45
CA SER A 82 20.45 -15.94 7.27
C SER A 82 19.66 -15.02 6.34
N SER A 83 18.66 -15.57 5.66
CA SER A 83 17.71 -14.76 4.89
C SER A 83 16.81 -13.97 5.86
N GLY A 84 16.64 -12.67 5.59
CA GLY A 84 15.81 -11.76 6.38
C GLY A 84 14.60 -11.24 5.59
N GLY A 85 13.71 -10.51 6.28
CA GLY A 85 12.57 -9.83 5.68
C GLY A 85 11.52 -10.75 5.02
N LEU A 86 10.75 -10.18 4.08
CA LEU A 86 9.79 -10.94 3.29
C LEU A 86 10.50 -11.84 2.27
N ARG A 87 10.12 -13.11 2.20
CA ARG A 87 10.80 -14.15 1.41
C ARG A 87 9.83 -14.90 0.50
N ASN A 88 10.20 -15.00 -0.77
CA ASN A 88 9.48 -15.70 -1.82
C ASN A 88 10.43 -15.93 -2.99
N GLY A 89 10.48 -17.16 -3.50
CA GLY A 89 11.54 -17.61 -4.41
C GLY A 89 12.90 -17.67 -3.71
N PHE A 90 13.98 -17.43 -4.46
CA PHE A 90 15.34 -17.38 -3.93
C PHE A 90 15.51 -16.23 -2.93
N ALA A 91 15.88 -16.58 -1.69
CA ALA A 91 16.11 -15.66 -0.59
C ALA A 91 17.53 -15.90 -0.01
N PRO A 92 18.58 -15.36 -0.65
CA PRO A 92 19.93 -15.49 -0.12
C PRO A 92 20.09 -14.70 1.19
N SER A 93 21.00 -15.16 2.06
CA SER A 93 21.51 -14.31 3.15
C SER A 93 22.32 -13.13 2.57
N PRO A 94 22.53 -12.03 3.33
CA PRO A 94 23.40 -10.94 2.87
C PRO A 94 24.78 -11.41 2.40
N LEU A 95 25.46 -12.30 3.14
CA LEU A 95 26.76 -12.85 2.72
C LEU A 95 26.64 -13.66 1.43
N SER A 96 25.64 -14.55 1.33
CA SER A 96 25.44 -15.36 0.13
C SER A 96 25.08 -14.51 -1.08
N ALA A 97 24.32 -13.43 -0.90
CA ALA A 97 24.02 -12.47 -1.96
C ALA A 97 25.30 -11.79 -2.47
N MET A 98 26.19 -11.34 -1.56
CA MET A 98 27.48 -10.76 -1.92
C MET A 98 28.40 -11.76 -2.64
N ALA A 99 28.47 -13.00 -2.16
CA ALA A 99 29.29 -14.05 -2.77
C ALA A 99 28.78 -14.44 -4.17
N LEU A 100 27.47 -14.58 -4.35
CA LEU A 100 26.85 -14.80 -5.66
C LEU A 100 27.17 -13.66 -6.63
N GLY A 101 27.18 -12.41 -6.15
CA GLY A 101 27.57 -11.25 -6.95
C GLY A 101 29.03 -11.29 -7.43
N GLU A 102 29.90 -11.98 -6.69
CA GLU A 102 31.29 -12.25 -7.07
C GLU A 102 31.45 -13.50 -7.93
N GLY A 103 30.35 -14.11 -8.38
CA GLY A 103 30.37 -15.31 -9.21
C GLY A 103 30.64 -16.60 -8.44
N ILE A 104 30.58 -16.56 -7.10
CA ILE A 104 30.85 -17.69 -6.22
C ILE A 104 29.54 -18.42 -5.93
N ALA A 105 29.50 -19.72 -6.25
CA ALA A 105 28.31 -20.53 -6.02
C ALA A 105 27.94 -20.64 -4.53
N GLN A 106 26.64 -20.56 -4.23
CA GLN A 106 26.08 -20.57 -2.86
C GLN A 106 24.88 -21.51 -2.74
N ASP A 107 24.63 -22.00 -1.53
CA ASP A 107 23.41 -22.72 -1.19
C ASP A 107 22.38 -21.69 -0.72
N VAL A 108 21.27 -21.58 -1.45
CA VAL A 108 20.28 -20.52 -1.27
C VAL A 108 18.93 -21.11 -0.89
N GLU A 109 18.30 -20.54 0.11
CA GLU A 109 16.94 -20.89 0.49
C GLU A 109 15.95 -20.47 -0.59
N VAL A 110 15.01 -21.36 -0.89
CA VAL A 110 13.89 -21.10 -1.80
C VAL A 110 12.59 -21.17 -1.00
N TRP A 111 11.85 -20.06 -0.99
CA TRP A 111 10.60 -19.87 -0.26
C TRP A 111 9.40 -19.85 -1.20
N SER A 112 8.20 -20.12 -0.68
CA SER A 112 6.93 -19.93 -1.40
C SER A 112 5.97 -19.08 -0.58
N ALA A 113 5.10 -18.33 -1.26
CA ALA A 113 4.02 -17.53 -0.66
C ALA A 113 2.87 -18.36 -0.04
N GLY A 114 3.10 -19.65 0.24
CA GLY A 114 2.11 -20.52 0.86
C GLY A 114 1.94 -20.20 2.34
N ILE A 115 0.69 -20.22 2.82
CA ILE A 115 0.35 -20.01 4.24
C ILE A 115 1.11 -21.00 5.14
N LEU A 116 1.31 -22.24 4.66
CA LEU A 116 1.98 -23.29 5.41
C LEU A 116 3.48 -22.99 5.64
N GLU A 117 4.20 -22.53 4.62
CA GLU A 117 5.61 -22.15 4.77
C GLU A 117 5.78 -20.92 5.66
N MET A 118 4.88 -19.95 5.52
CA MET A 118 4.82 -18.78 6.38
C MET A 118 4.61 -19.15 7.86
N MET A 119 3.68 -20.08 8.14
CA MET A 119 3.43 -20.57 9.50
C MET A 119 4.56 -21.45 10.05
N ARG A 120 5.20 -22.27 9.21
CA ARG A 120 6.28 -23.17 9.64
C ARG A 120 7.61 -22.48 9.86
N GLY A 121 7.82 -21.30 9.25
CA GLY A 121 9.07 -20.55 9.35
C GLY A 121 10.27 -21.30 8.77
N LYS A 122 10.06 -22.18 7.78
CA LYS A 122 11.11 -22.98 7.12
C LYS A 122 11.05 -22.81 5.61
N PRO A 123 12.21 -22.80 4.91
CA PRO A 123 12.24 -22.73 3.45
C PRO A 123 11.62 -23.99 2.83
N LYS A 124 11.07 -23.85 1.62
CA LYS A 124 10.52 -24.97 0.85
C LYS A 124 11.62 -25.94 0.43
N ARG A 125 12.78 -25.42 0.05
CA ARG A 125 14.01 -26.18 -0.23
C ARG A 125 15.24 -25.28 -0.12
N VAL A 126 16.41 -25.90 -0.17
CA VAL A 126 17.70 -25.23 -0.41
C VAL A 126 18.19 -25.66 -1.78
N GLU A 127 18.71 -24.72 -2.56
CA GLU A 127 19.16 -24.95 -3.93
C GLU A 127 20.56 -24.37 -4.13
N ARG A 128 21.43 -25.14 -4.80
CA ARG A 128 22.77 -24.68 -5.19
C ARG A 128 22.66 -23.74 -6.38
N VAL A 129 22.90 -22.45 -6.16
CA VAL A 129 22.95 -21.45 -7.22
C VAL A 129 24.40 -21.23 -7.61
N ASP A 130 24.74 -21.52 -8.87
CA ASP A 130 26.09 -21.38 -9.43
C ASP A 130 26.10 -20.38 -10.60
N PRO A 131 26.64 -19.16 -10.38
CA PRO A 131 26.82 -18.18 -11.44
C PRO A 131 27.89 -18.56 -12.48
N LYS A 132 28.64 -19.65 -12.29
CA LYS A 132 29.73 -20.11 -13.15
C LYS A 132 30.80 -19.04 -13.40
N GLY A 133 31.12 -18.28 -12.35
CA GLY A 133 32.08 -17.18 -12.41
C GLY A 133 31.53 -15.89 -13.04
N VAL A 134 30.28 -15.85 -13.50
CA VAL A 134 29.65 -14.61 -13.95
C VAL A 134 29.43 -13.70 -12.75
N ARG A 135 29.96 -12.48 -12.83
CA ARG A 135 29.91 -11.48 -11.76
C ARG A 135 28.82 -10.45 -12.03
N ALA A 136 28.21 -9.95 -10.96
CA ALA A 136 27.30 -8.80 -11.02
C ALA A 136 28.06 -7.47 -11.19
N TRP A 137 29.38 -7.48 -11.00
CA TRP A 137 30.27 -6.32 -11.08
C TRP A 137 30.93 -6.23 -12.46
N LYS A 138 31.15 -5.01 -12.94
CA LYS A 138 31.92 -4.75 -14.18
C LYS A 138 33.38 -5.20 -14.04
N ASP A 139 34.05 -5.39 -15.16
CA ASP A 139 35.48 -5.68 -15.20
C ASP A 139 36.27 -4.59 -14.47
N GLY A 140 37.24 -5.02 -13.65
CA GLY A 140 38.03 -4.13 -12.80
C GLY A 140 37.33 -3.64 -11.52
N ALA A 141 36.03 -3.89 -11.34
CA ALA A 141 35.31 -3.58 -10.11
C ALA A 141 35.17 -4.83 -9.21
N SER A 142 35.02 -4.61 -7.90
CA SER A 142 34.72 -5.68 -6.95
C SER A 142 33.58 -5.32 -6.00
N CYS A 143 33.14 -6.31 -5.22
CA CYS A 143 32.10 -6.14 -4.23
C CYS A 143 32.56 -5.10 -3.21
N ILE A 144 31.86 -3.96 -3.18
CA ILE A 144 32.16 -2.84 -2.29
C ILE A 144 32.25 -3.28 -0.83
N TRP A 145 31.43 -4.26 -0.41
CA TRP A 145 31.43 -4.75 0.96
C TRP A 145 32.68 -5.57 1.28
N LYS A 146 33.20 -6.32 0.30
CA LYS A 146 34.49 -7.00 0.39
C LYS A 146 35.64 -6.00 0.49
N GLU A 147 35.62 -4.93 -0.31
CA GLU A 147 36.61 -3.84 -0.26
C GLU A 147 36.64 -3.11 1.10
N HIS A 148 35.51 -3.09 1.80
CA HIS A 148 35.39 -2.53 3.15
C HIS A 148 35.67 -3.56 4.27
N GLY A 149 36.13 -4.76 3.89
CA GLY A 149 36.52 -5.82 4.81
C GLY A 149 35.35 -6.40 5.60
N LEU A 150 34.14 -6.39 5.04
CA LEU A 150 32.98 -7.05 5.65
C LEU A 150 33.16 -8.57 5.64
N TRP A 151 33.67 -9.11 4.54
CA TRP A 151 33.87 -10.52 4.31
C TRP A 151 35.08 -10.74 3.40
N GLU A 152 35.61 -11.96 3.41
CA GLU A 152 36.74 -12.39 2.59
C GLU A 152 36.48 -13.75 1.95
N ILE A 153 37.38 -14.17 1.07
CA ILE A 153 37.45 -15.56 0.61
C ILE A 153 38.55 -16.22 1.45
N ASP A 154 38.23 -17.31 2.14
CA ASP A 154 39.20 -18.06 2.93
C ASP A 154 40.18 -18.86 2.06
N ALA A 155 41.14 -19.54 2.70
CA ALA A 155 42.14 -20.36 2.02
C ALA A 155 41.54 -21.54 1.22
N GLN A 156 40.29 -21.91 1.49
CA GLN A 156 39.55 -22.97 0.81
C GLN A 156 38.63 -22.42 -0.30
N GLY A 157 38.71 -21.12 -0.61
CA GLY A 157 37.89 -20.52 -1.64
C GLY A 157 36.45 -20.23 -1.20
N LYS A 158 36.14 -20.30 0.10
CA LYS A 158 34.78 -20.09 0.62
C LYS A 158 34.58 -18.68 1.17
N PRO A 159 33.38 -18.08 1.04
CA PRO A 159 33.07 -16.80 1.67
C PRO A 159 33.08 -16.92 3.19
N LYS A 160 33.80 -16.02 3.85
CA LYS A 160 33.92 -15.94 5.30
C LYS A 160 33.57 -14.52 5.77
N LEU A 161 32.58 -14.43 6.63
CA LEU A 161 32.17 -13.15 7.24
C LEU A 161 33.22 -12.72 8.28
N LEU A 162 33.62 -11.45 8.23
CA LEU A 162 34.59 -10.86 9.16
C LEU A 162 33.96 -9.92 10.18
N LYS A 163 32.89 -9.22 9.79
CA LYS A 163 32.20 -8.23 10.62
C LYS A 163 30.71 -8.56 10.73
N PRO A 164 30.29 -9.45 11.65
CA PRO A 164 28.89 -9.87 11.74
C PRO A 164 27.92 -8.74 12.10
N GLU A 165 28.37 -7.77 12.88
CA GLU A 165 27.57 -6.62 13.34
C GLU A 165 27.73 -5.39 12.43
N TYR A 166 28.19 -5.56 11.19
CA TYR A 166 28.61 -4.43 10.35
C TYR A 166 27.49 -3.42 10.10
N PHE A 167 26.26 -3.88 9.93
CA PHE A 167 25.10 -3.02 9.67
C PHE A 167 24.17 -2.86 10.88
N SER A 168 24.45 -3.51 12.01
CA SER A 168 23.56 -3.54 13.18
C SER A 168 23.79 -2.34 14.11
N GLY A 169 23.02 -2.28 15.20
CA GLY A 169 23.23 -1.30 16.29
C GLY A 169 22.85 0.13 15.94
N VAL A 170 21.93 0.31 14.99
CA VAL A 170 21.49 1.62 14.51
C VAL A 170 19.98 1.68 14.35
N ASP A 171 19.41 2.89 14.46
CA ASP A 171 18.00 3.16 14.18
C ASP A 171 17.84 3.78 12.80
N PHE A 172 17.23 3.04 11.86
CA PHE A 172 17.09 3.50 10.47
C PHE A 172 16.32 4.82 10.35
N GLY A 173 15.18 4.91 11.06
CA GLY A 173 14.29 6.06 11.02
C GLY A 173 14.97 7.35 11.49
N THR A 174 15.64 7.28 12.64
CA THR A 174 16.22 8.44 13.32
C THR A 174 17.59 8.81 12.75
N GLU A 175 18.46 7.83 12.48
CA GLU A 175 19.85 8.11 12.07
C GLU A 175 20.02 8.38 10.57
N PHE A 176 19.11 7.90 9.71
CA PHE A 176 19.30 7.99 8.26
C PHE A 176 18.11 8.57 7.50
N PHE A 177 16.89 8.07 7.76
CA PHE A 177 15.71 8.58 7.07
C PHE A 177 15.40 10.03 7.43
N LEU A 178 15.26 10.34 8.72
CA LEU A 178 14.88 11.69 9.18
C LEU A 178 15.86 12.79 8.72
N PRO A 179 17.20 12.60 8.77
CA PRO A 179 18.14 13.55 8.18
C PRO A 179 17.93 13.81 6.69
N PHE A 180 17.63 12.76 5.90
CA PHE A 180 17.30 12.92 4.49
C PHE A 180 15.96 13.65 4.31
N ALA A 181 14.93 13.27 5.06
CA ALA A 181 13.60 13.88 4.97
C ALA A 181 13.64 15.39 5.33
N ARG A 182 14.47 15.80 6.29
CA ARG A 182 14.74 17.23 6.58
C ARG A 182 15.36 17.96 5.39
N ARG A 183 16.36 17.35 4.72
CA ARG A 183 16.99 17.92 3.52
C ARG A 183 16.00 18.04 2.36
N PHE A 184 15.21 16.99 2.14
CA PHE A 184 14.12 16.96 1.17
C PHE A 184 13.16 18.12 1.41
N THR A 185 12.64 18.21 2.63
CA THR A 185 11.64 19.20 3.03
C THR A 185 12.14 20.61 2.82
N LYS A 186 13.34 20.93 3.33
CA LYS A 186 13.95 22.24 3.17
C LYS A 186 14.05 22.64 1.69
N ARG A 187 14.37 21.69 0.82
CA ARG A 187 14.57 21.96 -0.60
C ARG A 187 13.26 22.15 -1.34
N ILE A 188 12.28 21.28 -1.14
CA ILE A 188 10.95 21.42 -1.73
C ILE A 188 10.27 22.70 -1.23
N GLN A 189 10.29 22.97 0.07
CA GLN A 189 9.60 24.14 0.63
C GLN A 189 10.33 25.47 0.36
N SER A 190 11.60 25.47 -0.03
CA SER A 190 12.23 26.68 -0.60
C SER A 190 11.65 27.09 -1.95
N ILE A 191 11.01 26.15 -2.66
CA ILE A 191 10.39 26.36 -3.98
C ILE A 191 8.89 26.55 -3.84
N SER A 192 8.25 25.70 -3.02
CA SER A 192 6.81 25.69 -2.74
C SER A 192 6.57 25.69 -1.22
N PRO A 193 6.55 26.87 -0.57
CA PRO A 193 6.51 26.99 0.89
C PRO A 193 5.30 26.35 1.59
N GLN A 194 4.18 26.19 0.86
CA GLN A 194 2.94 25.60 1.38
C GLN A 194 2.74 24.14 0.95
N ALA A 195 3.74 23.52 0.31
CA ALA A 195 3.65 22.11 -0.08
C ALA A 195 3.61 21.22 1.16
N MET A 196 2.62 20.33 1.21
CA MET A 196 2.62 19.22 2.16
C MET A 196 3.76 18.25 1.85
N ILE A 197 4.32 17.63 2.90
CA ILE A 197 5.38 16.64 2.77
C ILE A 197 4.85 15.27 3.17
N PHE A 198 4.58 14.45 2.16
CA PHE A 198 4.10 13.07 2.35
C PHE A 198 5.28 12.20 2.77
N THR A 199 5.21 11.71 4.00
CA THR A 199 6.29 10.98 4.65
C THR A 199 5.88 9.54 4.85
N GLU A 200 6.67 8.62 4.30
CA GLU A 200 6.50 7.19 4.45
C GLU A 200 7.85 6.53 4.75
N MET A 201 7.77 5.36 5.36
CA MET A 201 8.88 4.54 5.85
C MET A 201 8.69 3.10 5.35
N PRO A 202 9.75 2.27 5.36
CA PRO A 202 9.55 0.84 5.10
C PRO A 202 8.46 0.28 6.04
N PRO A 203 7.66 -0.71 5.59
CA PRO A 203 6.57 -1.26 6.39
C PRO A 203 7.03 -1.65 7.81
N THR A 204 6.52 -0.94 8.81
CA THR A 204 6.93 -1.13 10.21
C THR A 204 6.29 -2.35 10.85
N GLU A 205 5.25 -2.93 10.24
CA GLU A 205 4.63 -4.16 10.75
C GLU A 205 5.50 -5.40 10.52
N ILE A 206 6.52 -5.28 9.66
CA ILE A 206 7.40 -6.39 9.24
C ILE A 206 8.84 -6.09 9.66
N GLY A 207 9.12 -6.15 10.96
CA GLY A 207 10.49 -6.11 11.50
C GLY A 207 10.64 -5.28 12.76
N ASP A 208 11.90 -5.01 13.12
CA ASP A 208 12.28 -4.21 14.30
C ASP A 208 12.38 -2.70 13.97
N LEU A 209 11.84 -2.26 12.84
CA LEU A 209 11.91 -0.86 12.41
C LEU A 209 11.00 0.02 13.27
N VAL A 210 11.58 1.11 13.80
CA VAL A 210 10.84 2.08 14.61
C VAL A 210 10.52 3.30 13.75
N PHE A 211 9.26 3.72 13.76
CA PHE A 211 8.86 5.00 13.17
C PHE A 211 9.42 6.15 14.04
N PRO A 212 10.25 7.04 13.47
CA PRO A 212 10.94 8.07 14.25
C PRO A 212 9.97 9.14 14.76
N GLN A 213 10.39 9.86 15.81
CA GLN A 213 9.70 11.10 16.20
C GLN A 213 10.05 12.21 15.20
N ILE A 214 9.02 12.82 14.61
CA ILE A 214 9.12 13.89 13.62
C ILE A 214 8.37 15.10 14.16
N SER A 215 9.10 16.16 14.47
CA SER A 215 8.52 17.43 14.91
C SER A 215 8.08 18.30 13.73
N THR A 216 7.31 19.34 14.03
CA THR A 216 6.94 20.39 13.04
C THR A 216 8.15 21.15 12.52
N GLU A 217 9.24 21.22 13.30
CA GLU A 217 10.51 21.83 12.92
C GLU A 217 11.30 20.93 11.96
N ASP A 218 11.13 19.60 12.08
CA ASP A 218 11.80 18.64 11.22
C ASP A 218 11.17 18.61 9.83
N ILE A 219 9.84 18.52 9.79
CA ILE A 219 9.05 18.45 8.56
C ILE A 219 7.78 19.29 8.75
N PRO A 220 7.82 20.60 8.42
CA PRO A 220 6.62 21.44 8.40
C PRO A 220 5.59 20.89 7.40
N LEU A 221 4.30 20.99 7.71
CA LEU A 221 3.21 20.50 6.87
C LEU A 221 3.36 19.01 6.50
N SER A 222 3.86 18.20 7.44
CA SER A 222 4.01 16.76 7.24
C SER A 222 2.65 16.07 7.13
N VAL A 223 2.63 15.00 6.34
CA VAL A 223 1.49 14.08 6.20
C VAL A 223 2.04 12.67 6.37
N ASN A 224 1.44 11.89 7.26
CA ASN A 224 1.71 10.46 7.34
C ASN A 224 1.15 9.79 6.07
N ALA A 225 2.03 9.23 5.24
CA ALA A 225 1.71 8.69 3.91
C ALA A 225 1.88 7.16 3.82
N MET A 226 1.99 6.46 4.95
CA MET A 226 2.18 5.01 4.99
C MET A 226 1.10 4.23 4.21
N HIS A 227 1.49 3.09 3.65
CA HIS A 227 0.60 2.23 2.88
C HIS A 227 -0.12 1.22 3.77
N TRP A 228 -1.24 0.69 3.29
CA TRP A 228 -1.89 -0.44 3.93
C TRP A 228 -2.55 -1.35 2.90
N TYR A 229 -2.28 -2.65 3.00
CA TYR A 229 -2.93 -3.69 2.21
C TYR A 229 -3.39 -4.84 3.11
N ASP A 230 -4.52 -5.46 2.77
CA ASP A 230 -4.85 -6.78 3.32
C ASP A 230 -3.88 -7.82 2.72
N MET A 231 -2.85 -8.13 3.51
CA MET A 231 -1.75 -9.01 3.11
C MET A 231 -2.22 -10.42 2.71
N ILE A 232 -3.26 -10.98 3.34
CA ILE A 232 -3.76 -12.30 2.93
C ILE A 232 -4.33 -12.22 1.53
N THR A 233 -5.17 -11.22 1.27
CA THR A 233 -5.80 -11.04 -0.04
C THR A 233 -4.75 -10.73 -1.11
N LEU A 234 -3.78 -9.86 -0.81
CA LEU A 234 -2.71 -9.47 -1.73
C LEU A 234 -1.81 -10.65 -2.10
N PHE A 235 -1.28 -11.39 -1.12
CA PHE A 235 -0.32 -12.48 -1.39
C PHE A 235 -0.96 -13.75 -1.95
N THR A 236 -2.19 -14.06 -1.52
CA THR A 236 -2.87 -15.28 -1.99
C THR A 236 -3.70 -15.05 -3.25
N THR A 237 -3.87 -13.80 -3.67
CA THR A 237 -4.78 -13.40 -4.77
C THR A 237 -6.15 -14.05 -4.60
N THR A 238 -6.66 -14.08 -3.36
CA THR A 238 -7.92 -14.74 -3.00
C THR A 238 -8.58 -13.94 -1.90
N TRP A 239 -9.86 -13.62 -2.07
CA TRP A 239 -10.66 -12.98 -1.03
C TRP A 239 -11.44 -14.03 -0.21
N ARG A 240 -11.45 -13.86 1.11
CA ARG A 240 -12.25 -14.68 2.04
C ARG A 240 -12.88 -13.78 3.10
N SER A 241 -14.16 -13.50 2.96
CA SER A 241 -14.88 -12.61 3.90
C SER A 241 -14.98 -13.14 5.34
N TYR A 242 -14.59 -14.39 5.58
CA TYR A 242 -14.61 -15.02 6.89
C TYR A 242 -13.21 -15.29 7.46
N PHE A 243 -12.11 -14.92 6.80
CA PHE A 243 -10.78 -15.27 7.27
C PHE A 243 -9.71 -14.27 6.85
N THR A 244 -8.88 -13.86 7.82
CA THR A 244 -7.61 -13.17 7.57
C THR A 244 -6.59 -13.53 8.68
N LEU A 245 -5.37 -13.02 8.58
CA LEU A 245 -4.28 -13.22 9.52
C LEU A 245 -3.64 -11.88 9.90
N ASP A 246 -3.41 -11.67 11.20
CA ASP A 246 -2.56 -10.58 11.67
C ASP A 246 -1.09 -10.97 11.49
N PHE A 247 -0.39 -10.34 10.55
CA PHE A 247 1.02 -10.64 10.27
C PHE A 247 1.96 -10.18 11.37
N ALA A 248 1.56 -9.20 12.18
CA ALA A 248 2.39 -8.73 13.30
C ALA A 248 2.35 -9.73 14.47
N THR A 249 1.22 -10.39 14.70
CA THR A 249 1.04 -11.31 15.85
C THR A 249 0.93 -12.78 15.47
N GLY A 250 0.78 -13.10 14.19
CA GLY A 250 0.51 -14.45 13.68
C GLY A 250 -0.88 -14.98 14.03
N ARG A 251 -1.80 -14.14 14.56
CA ARG A 251 -3.11 -14.58 15.03
C ARG A 251 -4.16 -14.55 13.91
N PRO A 252 -4.90 -15.64 13.67
CA PRO A 252 -5.98 -15.63 12.69
C PRO A 252 -7.21 -14.91 13.22
N ALA A 253 -7.97 -14.28 12.33
CA ALA A 253 -9.29 -13.71 12.61
C ALA A 253 -10.35 -14.45 11.77
N PHE A 254 -11.40 -14.93 12.43
CA PHE A 254 -12.47 -15.72 11.81
C PHE A 254 -13.82 -15.00 11.88
N GLY A 255 -14.54 -15.03 10.76
CA GLY A 255 -15.82 -14.35 10.58
C GLY A 255 -15.66 -12.88 10.16
N ASN A 256 -16.66 -12.39 9.43
CA ASN A 256 -16.70 -11.03 8.89
C ASN A 256 -16.44 -9.95 9.95
N ALA A 257 -17.02 -10.08 11.14
CA ALA A 257 -16.86 -9.09 12.21
C ALA A 257 -15.43 -9.04 12.76
N ALA A 258 -14.80 -10.20 13.01
CA ALA A 258 -13.44 -10.25 13.52
C ALA A 258 -12.41 -9.78 12.47
N LEU A 259 -12.63 -10.13 11.19
CA LEU A 259 -11.82 -9.64 10.08
C LEU A 259 -11.87 -8.11 10.01
N ARG A 260 -13.07 -7.51 10.00
CA ARG A 260 -13.23 -6.05 9.99
C ARG A 260 -12.58 -5.39 11.20
N ALA A 261 -12.79 -5.92 12.40
CA ALA A 261 -12.18 -5.39 13.62
C ALA A 261 -10.64 -5.42 13.56
N LEU A 262 -10.06 -6.47 12.96
CA LEU A 262 -8.61 -6.54 12.76
C LEU A 262 -8.12 -5.49 11.75
N HIS A 263 -8.78 -5.35 10.59
CA HIS A 263 -8.39 -4.35 9.60
C HIS A 263 -8.53 -2.92 10.15
N GLN A 264 -9.59 -2.63 10.91
CA GLN A 264 -9.74 -1.35 11.62
C GLN A 264 -8.60 -1.11 12.61
N LYS A 265 -8.20 -2.12 13.37
CA LYS A 265 -7.08 -2.01 14.31
C LYS A 265 -5.76 -1.71 13.58
N GLN A 266 -5.51 -2.37 12.45
CA GLN A 266 -4.31 -2.13 11.64
C GLN A 266 -4.30 -0.70 11.07
N LEU A 267 -5.40 -0.25 10.46
CA LEU A 267 -5.51 1.12 9.95
C LEU A 267 -5.41 2.17 11.05
N ALA A 268 -6.01 1.92 12.22
CA ALA A 268 -5.90 2.82 13.38
C ALA A 268 -4.46 2.92 13.90
N HIS A 269 -3.69 1.83 13.80
CA HIS A 269 -2.26 1.80 14.11
C HIS A 269 -1.45 2.60 13.09
N VAL A 270 -1.67 2.40 11.79
CA VAL A 270 -1.01 3.20 10.75
C VAL A 270 -1.29 4.70 10.94
N ALA A 271 -2.55 5.06 11.21
CA ALA A 271 -2.96 6.43 11.50
C ALA A 271 -2.39 6.99 12.81
N SER A 272 -1.98 6.12 13.75
CA SER A 272 -1.39 6.57 15.01
C SER A 272 0.01 7.18 14.81
N PHE A 273 0.72 6.87 13.72
CA PHE A 273 1.99 7.53 13.42
C PHE A 273 1.81 9.03 13.20
N GLY A 274 0.79 9.45 12.44
CA GLY A 274 0.46 10.87 12.30
C GLY A 274 0.19 11.54 13.66
N ARG A 275 -0.67 10.91 14.47
CA ARG A 275 -1.10 11.42 15.79
C ARG A 275 0.02 11.49 16.84
N GLU A 276 0.80 10.43 16.95
CA GLU A 276 1.72 10.20 18.08
C GLU A 276 3.20 10.41 17.73
N LYS A 277 3.56 10.33 16.44
CA LYS A 277 4.93 10.39 15.95
C LYS A 277 5.24 11.60 15.06
N MET A 278 4.22 12.31 14.56
CA MET A 278 4.38 13.39 13.60
C MET A 278 3.66 14.66 14.01
N SER A 279 3.72 15.04 15.30
CA SER A 279 3.08 16.26 15.83
C SER A 279 1.60 16.42 15.44
N ASN A 280 0.83 15.32 15.49
CA ASN A 280 -0.58 15.29 15.10
C ASN A 280 -0.84 15.60 13.62
N ALA A 281 0.06 15.18 12.73
CA ALA A 281 -0.09 15.27 11.28
C ALA A 281 -1.30 14.46 10.78
N PRO A 282 -1.98 14.92 9.70
CA PRO A 282 -3.01 14.13 9.03
C PRO A 282 -2.41 12.85 8.43
N THR A 283 -3.27 11.86 8.19
CA THR A 283 -2.89 10.61 7.53
C THR A 283 -3.60 10.47 6.19
N LEU A 284 -2.81 10.26 5.15
CA LEU A 284 -3.22 9.73 3.86
C LEU A 284 -2.69 8.31 3.77
N ILE A 285 -3.54 7.30 3.58
CA ILE A 285 -3.06 5.97 3.21
C ILE A 285 -2.57 6.06 1.76
N GLY A 286 -1.24 6.16 1.60
CA GLY A 286 -0.58 6.49 0.32
C GLY A 286 -0.81 5.46 -0.78
N GLU A 287 -1.03 4.20 -0.39
CA GLU A 287 -1.47 3.15 -1.29
C GLU A 287 -2.33 2.12 -0.55
N THR A 288 -3.37 1.65 -1.22
CA THR A 288 -4.17 0.50 -0.82
C THR A 288 -4.93 -0.07 -2.02
N GLY A 289 -5.36 -1.33 -1.97
CA GLY A 289 -6.05 -1.93 -3.10
C GLY A 289 -6.26 -3.43 -2.95
N ILE A 290 -6.65 -4.06 -4.05
CA ILE A 290 -6.85 -5.51 -4.15
C ILE A 290 -6.36 -6.04 -5.51
N PRO A 291 -5.88 -7.29 -5.59
CA PRO A 291 -5.61 -7.94 -6.86
C PRO A 291 -6.91 -8.23 -7.62
N TYR A 292 -7.02 -7.75 -8.86
CA TYR A 292 -8.17 -8.01 -9.75
C TYR A 292 -8.10 -9.37 -10.41
N ASN A 293 -6.89 -9.93 -10.59
CA ASN A 293 -6.67 -11.31 -11.01
C ASN A 293 -6.97 -12.35 -9.90
N MET A 294 -7.59 -11.94 -8.78
CA MET A 294 -7.95 -12.84 -7.71
C MET A 294 -8.88 -13.97 -8.16
N ASN A 295 -8.88 -15.07 -7.39
CA ASN A 295 -9.67 -16.28 -7.66
C ASN A 295 -9.41 -16.83 -9.07
N HIS A 296 -8.13 -16.93 -9.44
CA HIS A 296 -7.67 -17.42 -10.73
C HIS A 296 -8.21 -16.62 -11.93
N ALA A 297 -8.39 -15.30 -11.75
CA ALA A 297 -8.83 -14.39 -12.81
C ALA A 297 -10.18 -14.74 -13.45
N GLN A 298 -11.05 -15.48 -12.75
CA GLN A 298 -12.35 -15.92 -13.29
C GLN A 298 -13.21 -14.76 -13.84
N ALA A 299 -13.13 -13.58 -13.21
CA ALA A 299 -13.83 -12.37 -13.63
C ALA A 299 -13.47 -11.92 -15.06
N PHE A 300 -12.30 -12.30 -15.59
CA PHE A 300 -11.83 -11.91 -16.93
C PHE A 300 -12.49 -12.72 -18.04
N GLU A 301 -13.16 -13.82 -17.68
CA GLU A 301 -13.97 -14.61 -18.60
C GLU A 301 -15.46 -14.29 -18.44
N THR A 302 -15.92 -14.17 -17.19
CA THR A 302 -17.34 -14.03 -16.85
C THR A 302 -17.84 -12.59 -16.88
N GLY A 303 -16.95 -11.61 -16.68
CA GLY A 303 -17.33 -10.23 -16.40
C GLY A 303 -17.90 -10.01 -14.99
N ASP A 304 -17.92 -11.04 -14.14
CA ASP A 304 -18.44 -10.96 -12.77
C ASP A 304 -17.31 -10.61 -11.79
N PHE A 305 -17.28 -9.34 -11.40
CA PHE A 305 -16.33 -8.79 -10.41
C PHE A 305 -16.88 -8.81 -8.97
N SER A 306 -17.90 -9.61 -8.65
CA SER A 306 -18.54 -9.59 -7.33
C SER A 306 -17.57 -9.84 -6.17
N ALA A 307 -16.59 -10.74 -6.34
CA ALA A 307 -15.58 -11.01 -5.31
C ALA A 307 -14.63 -9.81 -5.09
N GLN A 308 -14.22 -9.15 -6.18
CA GLN A 308 -13.40 -7.94 -6.15
C GLN A 308 -14.18 -6.78 -5.52
N VAL A 309 -15.48 -6.67 -5.82
CA VAL A 309 -16.37 -5.68 -5.20
C VAL A 309 -16.45 -5.92 -3.68
N GLU A 310 -16.63 -7.16 -3.23
CA GLU A 310 -16.68 -7.48 -1.80
C GLU A 310 -15.35 -7.19 -1.07
N ALA A 311 -14.23 -7.59 -1.69
CA ALA A 311 -12.90 -7.35 -1.12
C ALA A 311 -12.58 -5.86 -1.02
N LEU A 312 -12.80 -5.09 -2.10
CA LEU A 312 -12.52 -3.67 -2.13
C LEU A 312 -13.51 -2.88 -1.25
N ASP A 313 -14.77 -3.29 -1.17
CA ASP A 313 -15.74 -2.73 -0.22
C ASP A 313 -15.27 -2.91 1.22
N ASN A 314 -14.80 -4.10 1.59
CA ASN A 314 -14.23 -4.31 2.92
C ASN A 314 -13.05 -3.37 3.18
N THR A 315 -12.12 -3.21 2.22
CA THR A 315 -11.00 -2.26 2.35
C THR A 315 -11.50 -0.82 2.56
N ILE A 316 -12.34 -0.31 1.67
CA ILE A 316 -12.78 1.10 1.73
C ILE A 316 -13.69 1.37 2.93
N TYR A 317 -14.58 0.44 3.28
CA TYR A 317 -15.42 0.57 4.48
C TYR A 317 -14.58 0.72 5.76
N ASN A 318 -13.47 -0.03 5.88
CA ASN A 318 -12.59 0.08 7.04
C ASN A 318 -11.83 1.41 7.06
N LEU A 319 -11.40 1.92 5.90
CA LEU A 319 -10.81 3.27 5.75
C LEU A 319 -11.80 4.38 6.14
N GLU A 320 -13.02 4.33 5.60
CA GLU A 320 -14.11 5.24 5.92
C GLU A 320 -14.44 5.24 7.42
N SER A 321 -14.45 4.06 8.06
CA SER A 321 -14.74 3.92 9.49
C SER A 321 -13.71 4.61 10.40
N GLN A 322 -12.54 4.97 9.84
CA GLN A 322 -11.46 5.68 10.54
C GLN A 322 -11.27 7.12 10.02
N LEU A 323 -12.14 7.60 9.12
CA LEU A 323 -12.03 8.91 8.45
C LEU A 323 -10.68 9.11 7.72
N LEU A 324 -10.09 8.03 7.22
CA LEU A 324 -8.80 8.10 6.54
C LEU A 324 -8.98 8.49 5.07
N SER A 325 -8.17 9.46 4.63
CA SER A 325 -7.97 9.68 3.20
C SER A 325 -7.11 8.55 2.64
N PHE A 326 -7.29 8.21 1.37
CA PHE A 326 -6.54 7.12 0.73
C PHE A 326 -6.40 7.33 -0.77
N THR A 327 -5.41 6.66 -1.34
CA THR A 327 -5.18 6.53 -2.78
C THR A 327 -5.24 5.06 -3.17
N LEU A 328 -6.16 4.73 -4.07
CA LEU A 328 -6.28 3.36 -4.58
C LEU A 328 -5.15 3.09 -5.56
N TRP A 329 -4.39 2.03 -5.32
CA TRP A 329 -3.47 1.46 -6.28
C TRP A 329 -4.26 0.48 -7.16
N ASN A 330 -4.47 0.77 -8.44
CA ASN A 330 -4.07 1.99 -9.16
C ASN A 330 -5.05 2.33 -10.29
N TYR A 331 -4.71 3.34 -11.11
CA TYR A 331 -5.33 3.59 -12.40
C TYR A 331 -4.26 3.51 -13.50
N THR A 332 -4.31 2.43 -14.28
CA THR A 332 -3.35 2.08 -15.33
C THR A 332 -4.15 1.86 -16.61
N PRO A 333 -4.28 2.87 -17.48
CA PRO A 333 -5.19 2.81 -18.63
C PRO A 333 -4.75 1.79 -19.68
N ASP A 334 -3.50 1.35 -19.65
CA ASP A 334 -2.87 0.34 -20.50
C ASP A 334 -2.74 -1.04 -19.83
N ASN A 335 -3.47 -1.26 -18.71
CA ASN A 335 -3.61 -2.58 -18.11
C ASN A 335 -4.07 -3.63 -19.15
N SER A 336 -3.69 -4.89 -18.94
CA SER A 336 -4.26 -6.02 -19.70
C SER A 336 -4.58 -7.19 -18.77
N HIS A 337 -5.56 -8.01 -19.14
CA HIS A 337 -5.88 -9.24 -18.39
C HIS A 337 -4.70 -10.20 -18.32
N LYS A 338 -3.81 -10.17 -19.31
CA LYS A 338 -2.66 -11.09 -19.41
C LYS A 338 -1.46 -10.64 -18.58
N PHE A 339 -1.15 -9.36 -18.60
CA PHE A 339 0.08 -8.82 -18.01
C PHE A 339 -0.17 -7.88 -16.82
N GLY A 340 -1.44 -7.70 -16.44
CA GLY A 340 -1.86 -6.79 -15.40
C GLY A 340 -1.51 -5.35 -15.76
N ASP A 341 -0.97 -4.62 -14.79
CA ASP A 341 -0.62 -3.19 -14.84
C ASP A 341 0.67 -2.92 -15.63
N LEU A 342 1.16 -3.89 -16.41
CA LEU A 342 2.43 -3.86 -17.13
C LEU A 342 3.66 -3.65 -16.23
N TRP A 343 3.47 -3.83 -14.92
CA TRP A 343 4.47 -3.68 -13.87
C TRP A 343 4.50 -4.96 -13.04
N ASN A 344 5.57 -5.75 -13.16
CA ASN A 344 5.80 -6.97 -12.36
C ASN A 344 4.68 -8.02 -12.34
N LEU A 345 3.77 -8.01 -13.32
CA LEU A 345 2.54 -8.81 -13.34
C LEU A 345 1.58 -8.52 -12.17
N GLU A 346 1.75 -7.38 -11.50
CA GLU A 346 0.74 -6.84 -10.61
C GLU A 346 -0.52 -6.55 -11.42
N ASP A 347 -1.68 -6.76 -10.81
CA ASP A 347 -2.95 -6.49 -11.45
C ASP A 347 -3.91 -5.83 -10.45
N LEU A 348 -3.62 -4.58 -10.13
CA LEU A 348 -4.29 -3.81 -9.08
C LEU A 348 -5.16 -2.69 -9.68
N SER A 349 -5.09 -2.45 -10.99
CA SER A 349 -5.82 -1.32 -11.58
C SER A 349 -7.34 -1.40 -11.44
N ILE A 350 -8.01 -0.27 -11.16
CA ILE A 350 -9.47 -0.19 -11.19
C ILE A 350 -10.04 -0.21 -12.62
N SER A 351 -9.21 -0.22 -13.66
CA SER A 351 -9.63 -0.14 -15.06
C SER A 351 -8.85 -1.11 -15.95
N SER A 352 -9.48 -1.61 -17.02
CA SER A 352 -8.82 -2.40 -18.05
C SER A 352 -9.55 -2.29 -19.40
N PRO A 353 -8.84 -1.99 -20.51
CA PRO A 353 -9.38 -2.09 -21.88
C PRO A 353 -9.91 -3.49 -22.25
N ASP A 354 -9.30 -4.55 -21.72
CA ASP A 354 -9.76 -5.92 -21.93
C ASP A 354 -11.10 -6.16 -21.23
N THR A 355 -11.28 -5.62 -20.02
CA THR A 355 -12.58 -5.62 -19.33
C THR A 355 -13.63 -4.86 -20.14
N GLU A 356 -13.28 -3.68 -20.67
CA GLU A 356 -14.19 -2.92 -21.53
C GLU A 356 -14.64 -3.73 -22.74
N THR A 357 -13.69 -4.39 -23.42
CA THR A 357 -13.97 -5.24 -24.58
C THR A 357 -14.88 -6.41 -24.22
N LEU A 358 -14.60 -7.08 -23.10
CA LEU A 358 -15.41 -8.18 -22.59
C LEU A 358 -16.84 -7.73 -22.27
N VAL A 359 -16.98 -6.67 -21.49
CA VAL A 359 -18.28 -6.15 -21.04
C VAL A 359 -19.11 -5.71 -22.24
N ARG A 360 -18.52 -5.02 -23.22
CA ARG A 360 -19.21 -4.65 -24.47
C ARG A 360 -19.68 -5.86 -25.26
N ARG A 361 -18.85 -6.92 -25.34
CA ARG A 361 -19.23 -8.17 -26.00
C ARG A 361 -20.42 -8.85 -25.31
N LEU A 362 -20.46 -8.81 -23.97
CA LEU A 362 -21.53 -9.43 -23.18
C LEU A 362 -22.82 -8.61 -23.17
N SER A 363 -22.73 -7.28 -23.10
CA SER A 363 -23.89 -6.39 -22.99
C SER A 363 -24.49 -5.97 -24.35
N GLY A 364 -23.68 -5.96 -25.41
CA GLY A 364 -24.03 -5.39 -26.71
C GLY A 364 -24.16 -3.85 -26.72
N VAL A 365 -23.85 -3.18 -25.61
CA VAL A 365 -24.00 -1.73 -25.44
C VAL A 365 -22.74 -1.14 -24.83
N ARG A 366 -22.23 -0.06 -25.43
CA ARG A 366 -21.13 0.72 -24.88
C ARG A 366 -21.63 1.67 -23.79
N ARG A 367 -21.01 1.61 -22.62
CA ARG A 367 -21.22 2.52 -21.49
C ARG A 367 -19.89 3.16 -21.08
N ARG A 368 -19.97 4.31 -20.42
CA ARG A 368 -18.81 5.08 -19.94
C ARG A 368 -17.89 4.24 -19.06
N ASP A 369 -18.48 3.47 -18.15
CA ASP A 369 -17.76 2.76 -17.09
C ASP A 369 -17.46 1.29 -17.45
N ASP A 370 -17.54 0.90 -18.72
CA ASP A 370 -17.33 -0.50 -19.14
C ASP A 370 -15.91 -1.01 -18.85
N SER A 371 -14.90 -0.12 -18.79
CA SER A 371 -13.53 -0.50 -18.41
C SER A 371 -13.36 -0.71 -16.91
N ALA A 372 -14.29 -0.25 -16.08
CA ALA A 372 -14.17 -0.27 -14.63
C ALA A 372 -14.25 -1.69 -14.08
N ARG A 373 -13.29 -2.02 -13.22
CA ARG A 373 -13.22 -3.28 -12.49
C ARG A 373 -13.67 -2.98 -11.06
N GLY A 374 -14.83 -3.49 -10.66
CA GLY A 374 -15.35 -3.23 -9.31
C GLY A 374 -15.91 -1.82 -9.07
N LEU A 375 -16.50 -1.17 -10.09
CA LEU A 375 -17.06 0.20 -10.02
C LEU A 375 -17.85 0.49 -8.74
N ARG A 376 -18.76 -0.41 -8.35
CA ARG A 376 -19.63 -0.24 -7.17
C ARG A 376 -18.86 -0.24 -5.85
N ALA A 377 -17.63 -0.72 -5.80
CA ALA A 377 -16.84 -0.68 -4.58
C ALA A 377 -16.12 0.66 -4.40
N PHE A 378 -15.59 1.26 -5.48
CA PHE A 378 -14.79 2.50 -5.39
C PHE A 378 -15.57 3.78 -5.72
N ALA A 379 -16.63 3.73 -6.53
CA ALA A 379 -17.45 4.90 -6.85
C ALA A 379 -18.49 5.13 -5.75
N ARG A 380 -18.04 5.59 -4.57
CA ARG A 380 -18.88 5.74 -3.37
C ARG A 380 -19.24 7.20 -3.10
N PRO A 381 -20.43 7.50 -2.53
CA PRO A 381 -20.69 8.84 -2.01
C PRO A 381 -19.71 9.20 -0.90
N HIS A 382 -19.22 10.44 -0.89
CA HIS A 382 -18.29 10.93 0.13
C HIS A 382 -18.28 12.47 0.21
N GLY A 383 -17.97 13.00 1.39
CA GLY A 383 -17.72 14.42 1.60
C GLY A 383 -16.39 14.82 0.97
N ARG A 384 -16.43 15.63 -0.09
CA ARG A 384 -15.22 16.13 -0.77
C ARG A 384 -14.67 17.40 -0.13
N ARG A 385 -15.52 18.16 0.53
CA ARG A 385 -15.22 19.38 1.29
C ARG A 385 -16.21 19.46 2.43
N ILE A 386 -15.74 19.55 3.66
CA ILE A 386 -16.60 19.55 4.85
C ILE A 386 -16.36 20.86 5.58
N ALA A 387 -17.42 21.64 5.78
CA ALA A 387 -17.40 22.91 6.49
C ALA A 387 -17.41 22.67 8.01
N GLY A 388 -16.41 21.95 8.50
CA GLY A 388 -16.30 21.55 9.91
C GLY A 388 -15.42 20.32 10.10
N ILE A 389 -15.45 19.76 11.30
CA ILE A 389 -14.67 18.57 11.68
C ILE A 389 -15.57 17.34 11.57
N PRO A 390 -15.29 16.38 10.66
CA PRO A 390 -16.09 15.17 10.54
C PRO A 390 -15.89 14.24 11.75
N SER A 391 -16.99 13.68 12.24
CA SER A 391 -17.00 12.57 13.18
C SER A 391 -17.41 11.25 12.52
N LYS A 392 -18.04 11.30 11.34
CA LYS A 392 -18.41 10.12 10.54
C LYS A 392 -18.53 10.49 9.06
N SER A 393 -18.00 9.65 8.18
CA SER A 393 -18.23 9.71 6.73
C SER A 393 -18.13 8.28 6.19
N GLN A 394 -19.27 7.62 6.06
CA GLN A 394 -19.30 6.17 5.83
C GLN A 394 -20.41 5.76 4.87
N PHE A 395 -20.09 4.85 3.95
CA PHE A 395 -21.02 4.27 3.00
C PHE A 395 -21.21 2.77 3.25
N GLU A 396 -22.46 2.33 3.38
CA GLU A 396 -22.82 0.91 3.46
C GLU A 396 -23.28 0.41 2.09
N LEU A 397 -22.47 -0.43 1.46
CA LEU A 397 -22.71 -0.91 0.10
C LEU A 397 -24.01 -1.72 -0.04
N LYS A 398 -24.40 -2.47 1.01
CA LYS A 398 -25.60 -3.32 0.97
C LYS A 398 -26.90 -2.53 0.90
N SER A 399 -26.97 -1.39 1.60
CA SER A 399 -28.14 -0.50 1.60
C SER A 399 -28.00 0.68 0.63
N ALA A 400 -26.79 0.93 0.12
CA ALA A 400 -26.40 2.15 -0.57
C ALA A 400 -26.70 3.44 0.23
N GLU A 401 -26.61 3.35 1.55
CA GLU A 401 -26.75 4.48 2.46
C GLU A 401 -25.38 5.09 2.77
N TYR A 402 -25.24 6.40 2.57
CA TYR A 402 -24.11 7.19 3.03
C TYR A 402 -24.55 8.09 4.18
N VAL A 403 -23.74 8.15 5.24
CA VAL A 403 -23.95 9.01 6.41
C VAL A 403 -22.71 9.87 6.65
N LEU A 404 -22.92 11.19 6.67
CA LEU A 404 -21.96 12.19 7.08
C LEU A 404 -22.41 12.86 8.37
N GLU A 405 -21.55 12.87 9.39
CA GLU A 405 -21.74 13.62 10.64
C GLU A 405 -20.51 14.48 10.89
N TYR A 406 -20.73 15.75 11.22
CA TYR A 406 -19.66 16.72 11.46
C TYR A 406 -20.09 17.82 12.43
N THR A 407 -19.11 18.51 13.01
CA THR A 407 -19.32 19.65 13.88
C THR A 407 -18.71 20.92 13.30
N SER A 408 -19.41 22.04 13.42
CA SER A 408 -18.91 23.37 13.05
C SER A 408 -18.79 24.27 14.29
N GLU A 409 -17.87 25.24 14.24
CA GLU A 409 -17.82 26.32 15.22
C GLU A 409 -18.82 27.42 14.85
N LYS A 410 -19.39 28.08 15.87
CA LYS A 410 -20.29 29.23 15.69
C LYS A 410 -19.49 30.39 15.09
N ALA A 411 -19.51 30.56 13.77
CA ALA A 411 -19.47 31.85 13.05
C ALA A 411 -18.83 31.82 11.65
N GLU A 412 -19.13 30.83 10.79
CA GLU A 412 -19.00 31.05 9.35
C GLU A 412 -20.33 30.81 8.64
N ALA A 413 -21.23 31.79 8.77
CA ALA A 413 -22.36 31.89 7.86
C ALA A 413 -21.81 31.92 6.43
N SER A 414 -22.13 30.90 5.62
CA SER A 414 -21.76 30.64 4.20
C SER A 414 -20.79 29.48 3.89
N ALA A 415 -20.25 28.75 4.89
CA ALA A 415 -19.40 27.61 4.58
C ALA A 415 -20.21 26.38 4.11
N VAL A 416 -20.00 25.95 2.86
CA VAL A 416 -20.76 24.86 2.21
C VAL A 416 -20.02 23.53 2.33
N THR A 417 -20.71 22.51 2.83
CA THR A 417 -20.26 21.11 2.75
C THR A 417 -20.65 20.53 1.38
N GLU A 418 -19.71 19.92 0.68
CA GLU A 418 -19.94 19.29 -0.62
C GLU A 418 -19.81 17.77 -0.51
N ILE A 419 -20.82 17.05 -1.01
CA ILE A 419 -20.90 15.59 -1.00
C ILE A 419 -21.03 15.10 -2.45
N TYR A 420 -20.09 14.27 -2.87
CA TYR A 420 -20.18 13.56 -4.15
C TYR A 420 -21.22 12.44 -4.05
N VAL A 421 -22.10 12.32 -5.06
CA VAL A 421 -23.12 11.27 -5.14
C VAL A 421 -23.09 10.60 -6.53
N PRO A 422 -22.46 9.41 -6.66
CA PRO A 422 -22.34 8.69 -7.93
C PRO A 422 -23.64 7.99 -8.33
N TYR A 423 -24.05 8.09 -9.60
CA TYR A 423 -25.26 7.42 -10.10
C TYR A 423 -25.16 5.89 -10.12
N ALA A 424 -23.94 5.35 -10.03
CA ALA A 424 -23.66 3.90 -9.98
C ALA A 424 -24.44 3.17 -8.87
N HIS A 425 -24.87 3.87 -7.81
CA HIS A 425 -25.64 3.32 -6.71
C HIS A 425 -27.13 3.68 -6.74
N TYR A 426 -27.53 4.64 -7.57
CA TYR A 426 -28.84 5.27 -7.53
C TYR A 426 -29.52 5.34 -8.91
N PRO A 427 -29.66 4.22 -9.65
CA PRO A 427 -30.25 4.22 -10.99
C PRO A 427 -31.74 4.65 -10.98
N GLU A 428 -32.43 4.48 -9.86
CA GLU A 428 -33.81 4.96 -9.65
C GLU A 428 -33.87 6.28 -8.85
N GLY A 429 -32.74 6.97 -8.72
CA GLY A 429 -32.58 8.19 -7.92
C GLY A 429 -32.30 7.95 -6.43
N TYR A 430 -31.99 9.03 -5.73
CA TYR A 430 -31.68 9.06 -4.30
C TYR A 430 -32.46 10.17 -3.59
N ARG A 431 -32.45 10.13 -2.26
CA ARG A 431 -32.93 11.19 -1.38
C ARG A 431 -31.80 11.66 -0.49
N VAL A 432 -31.82 12.96 -0.18
CA VAL A 432 -30.96 13.58 0.82
C VAL A 432 -31.82 14.00 1.99
N THR A 433 -31.40 13.64 3.21
CA THR A 433 -31.97 14.21 4.43
C THR A 433 -30.86 14.85 5.25
N ALA A 434 -31.13 16.02 5.81
CA ALA A 434 -30.22 16.72 6.70
C ALA A 434 -30.91 17.01 8.03
N SER A 435 -30.15 17.04 9.14
CA SER A 435 -30.65 17.43 10.46
C SER A 435 -31.07 18.89 10.54
N ASP A 436 -30.50 19.72 9.68
CA ASP A 436 -30.53 21.18 9.74
C ASP A 436 -30.16 21.78 8.37
N GLY A 437 -30.34 23.09 8.24
CA GLY A 437 -29.94 23.83 7.05
C GLY A 437 -30.71 23.45 5.79
N HIS A 438 -30.10 23.74 4.64
CA HIS A 438 -30.68 23.54 3.32
C HIS A 438 -29.66 22.91 2.37
N PHE A 439 -30.13 22.32 1.27
CA PHE A 439 -29.24 21.76 0.28
C PHE A 439 -29.62 22.15 -1.15
N MET A 440 -28.59 22.22 -1.99
CA MET A 440 -28.68 22.32 -3.44
C MET A 440 -28.01 21.10 -4.08
N ILE A 441 -28.40 20.77 -5.30
CA ILE A 441 -27.84 19.64 -6.05
C ILE A 441 -27.32 20.16 -7.38
N ASP A 442 -26.00 20.13 -7.54
CA ASP A 442 -25.35 20.41 -8.82
C ASP A 442 -25.25 19.10 -9.61
N LYS A 443 -25.87 19.07 -10.79
CA LYS A 443 -25.90 17.87 -11.63
C LYS A 443 -24.72 17.82 -12.57
N HIS A 444 -24.10 16.64 -12.68
CA HIS A 444 -23.01 16.37 -13.60
C HIS A 444 -23.27 15.08 -14.40
N GLU A 445 -22.42 14.81 -15.37
CA GLU A 445 -22.52 13.57 -16.14
C GLU A 445 -22.15 12.35 -15.27
N GLY A 446 -23.18 11.61 -14.84
CA GLY A 446 -23.07 10.35 -14.09
C GLY A 446 -22.81 10.49 -12.59
N TYR A 447 -22.87 11.71 -12.05
CA TYR A 447 -22.85 11.98 -10.61
C TYR A 447 -23.49 13.33 -10.30
N ASP A 448 -23.84 13.55 -9.04
CA ASP A 448 -24.27 14.84 -8.51
C ASP A 448 -23.32 15.32 -7.40
N VAL A 449 -23.34 16.62 -7.13
CA VAL A 449 -22.72 17.21 -5.94
C VAL A 449 -23.82 17.83 -5.09
N VAL A 450 -24.03 17.24 -3.91
CA VAL A 450 -24.95 17.79 -2.90
C VAL A 450 -24.19 18.83 -2.09
N LYS A 451 -24.67 20.07 -2.14
CA LYS A 451 -24.16 21.21 -1.37
C LYS A 451 -25.05 21.45 -0.17
N HIS A 452 -24.54 21.18 1.03
CA HIS A 452 -25.24 21.41 2.30
C HIS A 452 -24.75 22.70 2.94
N GLU A 453 -25.66 23.67 3.02
CA GLU A 453 -25.52 24.89 3.81
C GLU A 453 -26.15 24.61 5.17
N HIS A 454 -25.32 24.38 6.18
CA HIS A 454 -25.79 24.06 7.53
C HIS A 454 -26.38 25.29 8.25
N ASP A 455 -27.21 25.04 9.26
CA ASP A 455 -27.71 26.11 10.11
C ASP A 455 -26.57 26.62 11.01
N GLY A 456 -26.24 27.92 10.92
CA GLY A 456 -25.19 28.54 11.73
C GLY A 456 -25.47 28.59 13.23
N HIS A 457 -26.70 28.28 13.67
CA HIS A 457 -27.05 28.10 15.07
C HIS A 457 -26.88 26.65 15.56
N ALA A 458 -26.82 25.68 14.64
CA ALA A 458 -26.57 24.29 14.95
C ALA A 458 -25.05 24.03 15.08
N HIS A 459 -24.69 23.08 15.93
CA HIS A 459 -23.28 22.70 16.17
C HIS A 459 -22.94 21.29 15.70
N LYS A 460 -23.97 20.46 15.49
CA LYS A 460 -23.86 19.08 15.05
C LYS A 460 -24.74 18.93 13.84
N HIS A 461 -24.15 18.44 12.77
CA HIS A 461 -24.79 18.31 11.48
C HIS A 461 -24.74 16.86 11.05
N ARG A 462 -25.83 16.41 10.45
CA ARG A 462 -25.96 15.05 9.93
C ARG A 462 -26.64 15.10 8.58
N VAL A 463 -25.99 14.53 7.57
CA VAL A 463 -26.52 14.38 6.21
C VAL A 463 -26.54 12.91 5.84
N VAL A 464 -27.65 12.45 5.27
CA VAL A 464 -27.81 11.08 4.78
C VAL A 464 -28.20 11.10 3.32
N VAL A 465 -27.50 10.29 2.52
CA VAL A 465 -27.86 9.99 1.13
C VAL A 465 -28.31 8.53 1.07
N HIS A 466 -29.52 8.28 0.59
CA HIS A 466 -30.06 6.92 0.48
C HIS A 466 -30.92 6.74 -0.78
N PRO A 467 -31.10 5.52 -1.30
CA PRO A 467 -31.93 5.26 -2.47
C PRO A 467 -33.39 5.67 -2.26
N THR A 468 -34.09 6.10 -3.33
CA THR A 468 -35.54 6.40 -3.28
C THR A 468 -36.39 5.17 -2.98
N LYS A 469 -35.91 3.98 -3.37
CA LYS A 469 -36.50 2.68 -3.09
C LYS A 469 -35.45 1.76 -2.47
N PRO A 470 -35.80 0.96 -1.45
CA PRO A 470 -34.86 -0.02 -0.90
C PRO A 470 -34.29 -0.92 -1.99
N LEU A 471 -32.99 -1.19 -1.95
CA LEU A 471 -32.37 -2.17 -2.84
C LEU A 471 -33.03 -3.53 -2.62
N ARG A 472 -33.47 -4.18 -3.70
CA ARG A 472 -33.96 -5.56 -3.63
C ARG A 472 -32.81 -6.43 -3.12
N SER A 473 -33.03 -7.15 -2.02
CA SER A 473 -32.05 -8.12 -1.54
C SER A 473 -31.80 -9.14 -2.66
N SER A 474 -30.61 -9.13 -3.26
CA SER A 474 -30.17 -10.28 -4.05
C SER A 474 -30.13 -11.47 -3.10
N HIS A 475 -30.91 -12.52 -3.39
CA HIS A 475 -30.95 -13.73 -2.59
C HIS A 475 -29.52 -14.16 -2.23
N ALA A 476 -29.21 -14.19 -0.94
CA ALA A 476 -27.94 -14.71 -0.48
C ALA A 476 -27.84 -16.17 -0.95
N ASN A 477 -26.79 -16.51 -1.68
CA ASN A 477 -26.47 -17.88 -2.13
C ASN A 477 -26.08 -18.80 -0.95
N TRP A 478 -26.65 -18.58 0.24
CA TRP A 478 -26.51 -19.43 1.42
C TRP A 478 -26.72 -20.93 1.13
N PRO A 479 -27.67 -21.35 0.27
CA PRO A 479 -27.83 -22.76 -0.09
C PRO A 479 -26.63 -23.33 -0.85
N VAL A 480 -25.94 -22.52 -1.67
CA VAL A 480 -24.79 -22.93 -2.47
C VAL A 480 -23.54 -23.09 -1.60
N TYR A 481 -23.33 -22.19 -0.64
CA TYR A 481 -22.24 -22.31 0.33
C TYR A 481 -22.42 -23.50 1.28
N LEU A 482 -23.66 -23.83 1.68
CA LEU A 482 -23.95 -25.05 2.43
C LEU A 482 -23.71 -26.32 1.61
N ALA A 483 -24.08 -26.32 0.32
CA ALA A 483 -23.82 -27.45 -0.57
C ALA A 483 -22.32 -27.67 -0.83
N LEU A 484 -21.54 -26.59 -0.98
CA LEU A 484 -20.08 -26.64 -1.11
C LEU A 484 -19.39 -27.09 0.19
N ALA A 485 -19.87 -26.63 1.36
CA ALA A 485 -19.35 -27.08 2.65
C ALA A 485 -19.65 -28.57 2.89
N ALA A 486 -20.83 -29.06 2.49
CA ALA A 486 -21.17 -30.48 2.55
C ALA A 486 -20.31 -31.32 1.58
N ALA A 487 -20.07 -30.83 0.36
CA ALA A 487 -19.23 -31.52 -0.63
C ALA A 487 -17.73 -31.56 -0.24
N LEU A 488 -17.22 -30.53 0.44
CA LEU A 488 -15.85 -30.48 0.95
C LEU A 488 -15.65 -31.27 2.26
N ALA A 489 -16.70 -31.46 3.06
CA ALA A 489 -16.65 -32.26 4.29
C ALA A 489 -16.86 -33.78 4.03
N SER A 490 -17.54 -34.15 2.94
CA SER A 490 -17.86 -35.56 2.62
C SER A 490 -16.63 -36.48 2.51
N PRO A 491 -15.50 -36.10 1.90
CA PRO A 491 -14.31 -36.96 1.85
C PRO A 491 -13.59 -37.09 3.19
N TYR A 492 -13.80 -36.16 4.11
CA TYR A 492 -13.17 -36.16 5.44
C TYR A 492 -14.00 -36.93 6.48
N LEU A 493 -15.31 -37.06 6.30
CA LEU A 493 -16.18 -37.87 7.17
C LEU A 493 -16.08 -39.37 6.88
N GLU A 494 -15.81 -39.76 5.63
CA GLU A 494 -15.58 -41.18 5.26
C GLU A 494 -14.21 -41.70 5.75
N ALA A 495 -13.24 -40.81 6.01
CA ALA A 495 -11.92 -41.19 6.54
C ALA A 495 -11.90 -41.48 8.05
N TYR A 496 -12.98 -41.19 8.78
CA TYR A 496 -13.09 -41.38 10.24
C TYR A 496 -14.14 -42.42 10.66
N THR A 497 -14.67 -43.20 9.71
CA THR A 497 -15.67 -44.27 9.97
C THR A 497 -15.20 -45.68 9.59
N LYS A 498 -13.89 -45.95 9.62
CA LYS A 498 -13.34 -47.32 9.65
C LYS A 498 -12.29 -47.51 10.72
#